data_AF-A0A1G7MN86-F1
#
_entry.id   AF-A0A1G7MN86-F1
#
_cell.length_a   1.000
_cell.length_b   1.000
_cell.length_c   1.000
_cell.angle_alpha   90.00
_cell.angle_beta   90.00
_cell.angle_gamma   90.00
#
_symmetry.space_group_name_H-M   'P 1'
#
loop_
_entity.id
_entity.type
_entity.pdbx_description
1 polymer ?
#
loop_
_entity_poly.entity_id
_entity_poly.type
_entity_poly.pdbx_seq_one_letter_code
_entity_poly.pdbx_strand_id
1 'polypeptide(L)'
;MGYQVFNVGETILLDGEPLSLVTPHGVEKWIEKGVRHSHRYDQVRDPRDGRMKYRCLYEVEGKDVPFVLVNDPGTSDGRVVLFDDKPVS
;
A
#
# COMPACT_ATOMS: atom_id res chain seq x y z
N MET A 1 -18.02 -7.67 -13.32
CA MET A 1 -18.44 -7.51 -11.91
C MET A 1 -17.38 -6.65 -11.24
N GLY A 2 -17.74 -5.45 -10.78
CA GLY A 2 -16.82 -4.55 -10.10
C GLY A 2 -16.81 -4.86 -8.61
N TYR A 3 -15.63 -5.11 -8.04
CA TYR A 3 -15.48 -5.33 -6.61
C TYR A 3 -15.80 -4.03 -5.85
N GLN A 4 -16.71 -4.11 -4.87
CA GLN A 4 -16.97 -3.03 -3.93
C GLN A 4 -15.88 -2.99 -2.86
N VAL A 5 -15.10 -1.91 -2.84
CA VAL A 5 -14.14 -1.63 -1.77
C VAL A 5 -14.90 -1.00 -0.60
N PHE A 6 -15.05 -1.73 0.50
CA PHE A 6 -15.63 -1.21 1.73
C PHE A 6 -14.54 -0.46 2.51
N ASN A 7 -14.74 0.85 2.72
CA ASN A 7 -14.01 1.59 3.74
C ASN A 7 -14.58 1.16 5.09
N VAL A 8 -13.89 0.26 5.78
CA VAL A 8 -14.04 0.15 7.23
C VAL A 8 -12.81 0.84 7.79
N GLY A 9 -13.01 1.87 8.61
CA GLY A 9 -11.94 2.68 9.19
C GLY A 9 -10.78 1.80 9.68
N GLU A 10 -9.56 2.29 9.43
CA GLU A 10 -8.30 1.73 9.91
C GLU A 10 -7.80 0.41 9.27
N THR A 11 -8.54 -0.27 8.39
CA THR A 11 -8.03 -1.50 7.75
C THR A 11 -8.10 -1.44 6.23
N ILE A 12 -6.93 -1.34 5.59
CA ILE A 12 -6.82 -1.34 4.13
C ILE A 12 -6.71 -2.78 3.67
N LEU A 13 -7.74 -3.25 2.97
CA LEU A 13 -7.90 -4.65 2.60
C LEU A 13 -7.35 -4.94 1.18
N LEU A 14 -6.94 -6.17 0.96
CA LEU A 14 -6.74 -6.80 -0.35
C LEU A 14 -7.51 -8.12 -0.35
N ASP A 15 -8.45 -8.28 -1.27
CA ASP A 15 -9.34 -9.45 -1.35
C ASP A 15 -10.10 -9.79 -0.04
N GLY A 16 -10.35 -8.78 0.79
CA GLY A 16 -11.01 -8.93 2.10
C GLY A 16 -10.05 -9.15 3.27
N GLU A 17 -8.76 -9.37 3.00
CA GLU A 17 -7.73 -9.58 4.03
C GLU A 17 -6.98 -8.27 4.37
N PRO A 18 -6.62 -8.04 5.64
CA PRO A 18 -5.85 -6.88 6.05
C PRO A 18 -4.44 -6.90 5.46
N LEU A 19 -3.99 -5.77 4.93
CA LEU A 19 -2.61 -5.59 4.48
C LEU A 19 -1.70 -5.22 5.65
N SER A 20 -0.45 -5.69 5.57
CA SER A 20 0.61 -5.18 6.44
C SER A 20 1.00 -3.77 6.01
N LEU A 21 1.54 -2.96 6.93
CA LEU A 21 1.94 -1.58 6.62
C LEU A 21 3.46 -1.49 6.48
N VAL A 22 3.92 -0.69 5.52
CA VAL A 22 5.35 -0.33 5.41
C VAL A 22 5.50 1.15 5.05
N THR A 23 6.45 1.83 5.68
CA THR A 23 6.80 3.22 5.32
C THR A 23 7.94 3.24 4.29
N PRO A 24 8.19 4.36 3.58
CA PRO A 24 9.38 4.49 2.72
C PRO A 24 10.68 4.12 3.45
N HIS A 25 10.83 4.57 4.70
CA HIS A 25 11.99 4.21 5.52
C HIS A 25 12.07 2.71 5.85
N GLY A 26 10.92 2.04 6.02
CA GLY A 26 10.86 0.59 6.17
C GLY A 26 11.36 -0.15 4.91
N VAL A 27 11.00 0.34 3.72
CA VAL A 27 11.46 -0.20 2.43
C VAL A 27 12.97 0.04 2.25
N GLU A 28 13.47 1.23 2.59
CA GLU A 28 14.91 1.53 2.56
C GLU A 28 15.72 0.51 3.40
N LYS A 29 15.25 0.19 4.61
CA LYS A 29 15.89 -0.82 5.46
C LYS A 29 15.86 -2.22 4.88
N TRP A 30 14.86 -2.57 4.08
CA TRP A 30 14.84 -3.83 3.35
C TRP A 30 15.93 -3.86 2.28
N ILE A 31 16.07 -2.77 1.52
CA ILE A 31 17.12 -2.62 0.49
C ILE A 31 18.50 -2.73 1.14
N GLU A 32 18.76 -1.97 2.22
CA GLU A 32 20.04 -2.00 2.94
C GLU A 32 20.42 -3.39 3.45
N LYS A 33 19.42 -4.18 3.88
CA LYS A 33 19.61 -5.53 4.40
C LYS A 33 19.62 -6.62 3.31
N GLY A 34 19.45 -6.25 2.05
CA GLY A 34 19.34 -7.20 0.94
C GLY A 34 18.10 -8.09 1.03
N VAL A 35 17.04 -7.65 1.71
CA VAL A 35 15.76 -8.37 1.76
C VAL A 35 15.15 -8.36 0.36
N ARG A 36 14.92 -9.55 -0.19
CA ARG A 36 14.28 -9.70 -1.50
C ARG A 36 12.81 -9.31 -1.42
N HIS A 37 12.43 -8.36 -2.25
CA HIS A 37 11.07 -7.89 -2.37
C HIS A 37 10.81 -7.44 -3.82
N SER A 38 9.53 -7.40 -4.18
CA SER A 38 9.04 -6.79 -5.41
C SER A 38 7.89 -5.84 -5.07
N HIS A 39 7.43 -5.07 -6.04
CA HIS A 39 6.27 -4.21 -5.85
C HIS A 39 5.37 -4.21 -7.07
N ARG A 40 4.10 -3.92 -6.83
CA ARG A 40 3.08 -3.71 -7.86
C ARG A 40 2.12 -2.62 -7.46
N TYR A 41 1.36 -2.14 -8.43
CA TYR A 41 0.31 -1.16 -8.22
C TYR A 41 -1.05 -1.75 -8.58
N ASP A 42 -2.03 -1.57 -7.71
CA ASP A 42 -3.44 -1.76 -8.00
C ASP A 42 -4.19 -0.44 -7.81
N GLN A 43 -5.44 -0.39 -8.28
CA GLN A 43 -6.29 0.78 -8.14
C GLN A 43 -7.26 0.61 -6.98
N VAL A 44 -7.39 1.66 -6.17
CA VAL A 44 -8.36 1.77 -5.08
C VAL A 44 -9.10 3.09 -5.20
N ARG A 45 -10.32 3.15 -4.66
CA ARG A 45 -11.08 4.39 -4.60
C ARG A 45 -10.62 5.22 -3.41
N ASP A 46 -10.12 6.42 -3.66
CA ASP A 46 -9.72 7.34 -2.59
C ASP A 46 -10.98 7.77 -1.81
N PRO A 47 -11.05 7.57 -0.49
CA PRO A 47 -12.21 7.97 0.32
C PRO A 47 -12.44 9.48 0.36
N ARG A 48 -11.43 10.31 0.07
CA ARG A 48 -11.50 11.77 0.20
C ARG A 48 -12.22 12.41 -0.97
N ASP A 49 -11.90 11.98 -2.19
CA ASP A 49 -12.42 12.57 -3.42
C ASP A 49 -13.24 11.57 -4.27
N GLY A 50 -13.26 10.29 -3.89
CA GLY A 50 -13.98 9.24 -4.59
C GLY A 50 -13.36 8.84 -5.93
N ARG A 51 -12.16 9.33 -6.29
CA ARG A 51 -11.48 9.01 -7.56
C ARG A 51 -10.71 7.70 -7.44
N MET A 52 -10.54 7.01 -8.56
CA MET A 52 -9.63 5.86 -8.63
C MET A 52 -8.20 6.37 -8.61
N LYS A 53 -7.40 5.84 -7.68
CA LYS A 53 -5.98 6.14 -7.52
C LYS A 53 -5.21 4.85 -7.37
N TYR A 54 -3.90 4.90 -7.61
CA TYR A 54 -3.03 3.75 -7.44
C TYR A 54 -2.47 3.71 -6.03
N ARG A 55 -2.40 2.52 -5.42
CA ARG A 55 -1.59 2.28 -4.22
C ARG A 55 -0.44 1.33 -4.56
N CYS A 56 0.66 1.41 -3.82
CA CYS A 56 1.79 0.51 -3.97
C CYS A 56 1.70 -0.65 -2.97
N LEU A 57 1.85 -1.87 -3.46
CA LEU A 57 1.90 -3.10 -2.69
C LEU A 57 3.27 -3.74 -2.86
N TYR A 58 3.93 -4.04 -1.74
CA TYR A 58 5.19 -4.76 -1.69
C TYR A 58 4.97 -6.23 -1.33
N GLU A 59 5.58 -7.11 -2.11
CA GLU A 59 5.63 -8.54 -1.85
C GLU A 59 7.04 -8.88 -1.39
N VAL A 60 7.16 -9.43 -0.19
CA VAL A 60 8.44 -9.74 0.45
C VAL A 60 8.59 -11.26 0.51
N GLU A 61 9.76 -11.77 0.12
CA GLU A 61 10.02 -13.21 0.12
C GLU A 61 9.83 -13.81 1.53
N GLY A 62 9.03 -14.88 1.63
CA GLY A 62 8.71 -15.53 2.90
C GLY A 62 7.64 -14.82 3.75
N LYS A 63 6.90 -13.85 3.18
CA LYS A 63 5.73 -13.23 3.81
C LYS A 63 4.48 -13.58 3.01
N ASP A 64 3.45 -14.07 3.70
CA ASP A 64 2.19 -14.48 3.07
C ASP A 64 1.29 -13.30 2.70
N VAL A 65 1.43 -12.18 3.40
CA VAL A 65 0.59 -10.98 3.24
C VAL A 65 1.43 -9.84 2.65
N PRO A 66 0.97 -9.19 1.57
CA PRO A 66 1.62 -8.00 1.02
C PRO A 66 1.62 -6.81 2.00
N PHE A 67 2.57 -5.91 1.80
CA PHE A 67 2.66 -4.66 2.54
C PHE A 67 2.16 -3.49 1.69
N VAL A 68 1.26 -2.66 2.20
CA VAL A 68 0.88 -1.41 1.54
C VAL A 68 1.77 -0.26 2.01
N LEU A 69 2.16 0.59 1.08
CA LEU A 69 2.95 1.78 1.38
C LEU A 69 2.11 2.83 2.11
N VAL A 70 2.57 3.25 3.30
CA VAL A 70 1.99 4.32 4.10
C VAL A 70 3.01 5.44 4.33
N ASN A 71 2.53 6.65 4.56
CA ASN A 71 3.39 7.76 4.97
C ASN A 71 4.02 7.50 6.34
N ASP A 72 5.19 8.08 6.58
CA ASP A 72 5.80 8.02 7.90
C ASP A 72 4.91 8.71 8.95
N PRO A 73 4.72 8.09 10.13
CA PRO A 73 3.83 8.59 11.18
C PRO A 73 4.21 9.96 11.72
N GLY A 74 5.45 10.41 11.51
CA GLY A 74 5.91 11.76 11.88
C GLY A 74 5.47 12.87 10.90
N THR A 75 4.95 12.52 9.73
CA THR A 75 4.61 13.48 8.65
C THR A 75 3.12 13.51 8.30
N SER A 76 2.36 12.47 8.67
CA SER A 76 0.91 12.41 8.53
C SER A 76 0.33 11.29 9.39
N ASP A 77 -1.00 11.14 9.43
CA ASP A 77 -1.74 10.13 10.21
C ASP A 77 -1.49 8.66 9.79
N GLY A 78 -0.32 8.30 9.26
CA GLY A 78 0.00 6.92 8.83
C GLY A 78 -0.84 6.42 7.66
N ARG A 79 -1.33 7.35 6.83
CA ARG A 79 -2.25 7.04 5.73
C ARG A 79 -1.51 6.39 4.56
N VAL A 80 -2.21 5.52 3.83
CA VAL A 80 -1.70 4.97 2.58
C VAL A 80 -1.39 6.06 1.57
N VAL A 81 -0.25 5.88 0.91
CA VAL A 81 0.19 6.74 -0.19
C VAL A 81 -0.60 6.33 -1.44
N LEU A 82 -1.39 7.28 -1.95
CA LEU A 82 -2.15 7.13 -3.18
C LEU A 82 -1.57 8.03 -4.27
N PHE A 83 -1.47 7.50 -5.48
CA PHE A 83 -0.95 8.18 -6.67
C PHE A 83 -2.08 8.41 -7.67
N ASP A 84 -2.21 9.63 -8.20
CA ASP A 84 -3.25 9.93 -9.19
C ASP A 84 -3.01 9.17 -10.51
N ASP A 85 -1.74 9.00 -10.90
CA ASP A 85 -1.32 8.19 -12.04
C ASP A 85 -0.47 7.01 -11.59
N LYS A 86 -0.43 5.93 -12.41
CA LYS A 86 0.45 4.78 -12.13
C LYS A 86 1.91 5.24 -12.26
N PRO A 87 2.72 5.13 -11.20
CA PRO A 87 4.14 5.47 -11.31
C PRO A 87 4.83 4.57 -12.33
N VAL A 88 5.69 5.19 -13.14
CA VAL A 88 6.61 4.48 -14.03
C VAL A 88 7.97 4.40 -13.33
N SER A 89 8.49 3.17 -13.20
CA SER A 89 9.82 2.88 -12.64
C SER A 89 10.91 3.25 -13.63
#